data_AF-A0AAU0R727-F1
#
_entry.id   AF-A0AAU0R727-F1
#
_cell.length_a   1.000
_cell.length_b   1.000
_cell.length_c   1.000
_cell.angle_alpha   90.00
_cell.angle_beta   90.00
_cell.angle_gamma   90.00
#
_symmetry.space_group_name_H-M   'P 1'
#
loop_
_entity.id
_entity.type
_entity.pdbx_description
1 polymer ?
#
loop_
_entity_poly.entity_id
_entity_poly.type
_entity_poly.pdbx_seq_one_letter_code
_entity_poly.pdbx_strand_id
1 'polypeptide(L)'
;MSRIPDPSICLCMMVKNEAHIIRRALESALPYIDYWVICDTGSNDDTPAVIANVMQDKPGQLYHTTWKNFGRNRSEVLERARSHADYLLIMDADMTLNVKAPFRQKLQHDFYEIRYEGSLDYSQPMLISSRHQWRYIGVTHEYLHAETATEWAFLPEISLTHYGDGGCRSDKFGRDVQLLTEALQTEPHNERYMFYLAQSYSDLKLYEQALYWYEKRIEKEGWDEERWYARLQRADMLRLLGRAWTDVQAAYMAAFDARPWRLETLHAMARYYRENHQYLQGYCMASLALQDPPYPANDKLFIDKPVYDYQLLFEFMVCAIACGRVSEAITAANRLLWQNSLPPGIYEYTIHARKMAFELIHGKGRDMDETRNRLVVIVPFHNPGRFLGECVSSMLMQDYPNAQVIFIDDASTDASAHFEPPQALDAVLLRNQQKMGSAYNIYQAITTWCRPDDIVVCLDGDDQLACHNALSIINEQYVRYDCWTMYGQYMDADGCLGVSAPYASPKDFATLRQGWRVSHIRTFRAGLFMAIADQDPEYNCLKNSEGEWLQSATDTAIMFPLMEMAGFYRVIFNETILYRYNNRNPASHHFVNRPAQLRNFEWVCSMRPFARVAGYYPSTILTDVL
;
A
#
# COMPACT_ATOMS: atom_id res chain seq x y z
N MET A 1 -34.56 -39.09 14.46
CA MET A 1 -33.69 -38.19 15.23
C MET A 1 -34.50 -36.94 15.55
N SER A 2 -34.85 -36.73 16.82
CA SER A 2 -35.49 -35.48 17.27
C SER A 2 -34.56 -34.31 16.96
N ARG A 3 -35.04 -33.28 16.27
CA ARG A 3 -34.30 -32.02 16.10
C ARG A 3 -33.96 -31.51 17.51
N ILE A 4 -32.68 -31.31 17.78
CA ILE A 4 -32.25 -30.55 18.97
C ILE A 4 -32.90 -29.16 18.82
N PRO A 5 -33.64 -28.67 19.82
CA PRO A 5 -34.24 -27.35 19.76
C PRO A 5 -33.15 -26.29 19.59
N ASP A 6 -33.41 -25.29 18.76
CA ASP A 6 -32.48 -24.17 18.56
C ASP A 6 -32.25 -23.45 19.91
N PRO A 7 -30.99 -23.10 20.27
CA PRO A 7 -30.70 -22.36 21.48
C PRO A 7 -31.46 -21.03 21.53
N SER A 8 -31.99 -20.73 22.71
CA SER A 8 -32.71 -19.48 22.99
C SER A 8 -31.75 -18.32 23.21
N ILE A 9 -32.16 -17.10 22.82
CA ILE A 9 -31.35 -15.88 22.88
C ILE A 9 -32.09 -14.78 23.64
N CYS A 10 -31.42 -14.14 24.61
CA CYS A 10 -31.93 -12.97 25.33
C CYS A 10 -31.19 -11.70 24.88
N LEU A 11 -31.93 -10.68 24.40
CA LEU A 11 -31.35 -9.35 24.15
C LEU A 11 -31.04 -8.65 25.48
N CYS A 12 -29.83 -8.16 25.63
CA CYS A 12 -29.34 -7.44 26.81
C CYS A 12 -28.90 -6.04 26.40
N MET A 13 -29.56 -5.00 26.93
CA MET A 13 -29.19 -3.61 26.66
C MET A 13 -29.20 -2.76 27.92
N MET A 14 -28.35 -1.72 27.94
CA MET A 14 -28.39 -0.63 28.92
C MET A 14 -28.58 0.67 28.14
N VAL A 15 -29.59 1.46 28.50
CA VAL A 15 -30.03 2.63 27.73
C VAL A 15 -30.20 3.85 28.63
N LYS A 16 -30.08 5.03 28.00
CA LYS A 16 -30.45 6.32 28.58
C LYS A 16 -30.63 7.34 27.47
N ASN A 17 -31.82 7.91 27.34
CA ASN A 17 -32.12 8.97 26.37
C ASN A 17 -31.80 8.61 24.91
N GLU A 18 -32.34 7.50 24.44
CA GLU A 18 -32.12 6.97 23.09
C GLU A 18 -33.42 6.87 22.27
N ALA A 19 -34.48 7.62 22.62
CA ALA A 19 -35.79 7.53 21.96
C ALA A 19 -35.71 7.77 20.45
N HIS A 20 -34.76 8.59 20.00
CA HIS A 20 -34.54 8.95 18.60
C HIS A 20 -33.89 7.82 17.76
N ILE A 21 -33.21 6.85 18.37
CA ILE A 21 -32.50 5.78 17.65
C ILE A 21 -32.88 4.36 18.06
N ILE A 22 -33.30 4.12 19.31
CA ILE A 22 -33.40 2.76 19.88
C ILE A 22 -34.34 1.84 19.11
N ARG A 23 -35.39 2.39 18.47
CA ARG A 23 -36.33 1.63 17.64
C ARG A 23 -35.61 0.75 16.62
N ARG A 24 -34.62 1.29 15.89
CA ARG A 24 -33.92 0.54 14.83
C ARG A 24 -33.13 -0.64 15.41
N ALA A 25 -32.52 -0.46 16.58
CA ALA A 25 -31.74 -1.49 17.26
C ALA A 25 -32.66 -2.65 17.65
N LEU A 26 -33.78 -2.33 18.30
CA LEU A 26 -34.78 -3.31 18.73
C LEU A 26 -35.38 -4.07 17.54
N GLU A 27 -35.82 -3.35 16.50
CA GLU A 27 -36.41 -3.95 15.30
C GLU A 27 -35.44 -4.90 14.58
N SER A 28 -34.13 -4.60 14.60
CA SER A 28 -33.10 -5.47 14.01
C SER A 28 -32.90 -6.80 14.76
N ALA A 29 -33.07 -6.80 16.09
CA ALA A 29 -32.87 -7.97 16.94
C ALA A 29 -34.14 -8.80 17.16
N LEU A 30 -35.33 -8.16 17.11
CA LEU A 30 -36.62 -8.74 17.48
C LEU A 30 -36.94 -10.11 16.83
N PRO A 31 -36.63 -10.37 15.54
CA PRO A 31 -36.87 -11.67 14.90
C PRO A 31 -35.99 -12.80 15.44
N TYR A 32 -34.87 -12.48 16.10
CA TYR A 32 -33.80 -13.43 16.40
C TYR A 32 -33.56 -13.66 17.88
N ILE A 33 -34.39 -13.07 18.75
CA ILE A 33 -34.34 -13.24 20.20
C ILE A 33 -35.57 -14.02 20.66
N ASP A 34 -35.57 -14.52 21.89
CA ASP A 34 -36.67 -15.24 22.53
C ASP A 34 -37.11 -14.55 23.82
N TYR A 35 -36.18 -13.83 24.45
CA TYR A 35 -36.41 -12.97 25.60
C TYR A 35 -35.66 -11.64 25.45
N TRP A 36 -35.97 -10.65 26.28
CA TRP A 36 -35.20 -9.41 26.36
C TRP A 36 -35.14 -8.87 27.80
N VAL A 37 -34.00 -8.27 28.13
CA VAL A 37 -33.74 -7.55 29.38
C VAL A 37 -33.09 -6.23 29.01
N ILE A 38 -33.83 -5.14 29.20
CA ILE A 38 -33.33 -3.80 28.95
C ILE A 38 -33.35 -3.01 30.26
N CYS A 39 -32.22 -2.39 30.57
CA CYS A 39 -32.07 -1.52 31.72
C CYS A 39 -32.11 -0.06 31.30
N ASP A 40 -33.10 0.68 31.79
CA ASP A 40 -33.10 2.13 31.70
C ASP A 40 -32.43 2.72 32.95
N THR A 41 -31.37 3.49 32.73
CA THR A 41 -30.54 4.07 33.80
C THR A 41 -30.94 5.49 34.18
N GLY A 42 -32.13 5.93 33.75
CA GLY A 42 -32.74 7.21 34.11
C GLY A 42 -33.01 8.09 32.90
N SER A 43 -33.70 7.55 31.90
CA SER A 43 -34.15 8.30 30.73
C SER A 43 -35.17 9.37 31.13
N ASN A 44 -35.09 10.54 30.50
CA ASN A 44 -36.02 11.65 30.63
C ASN A 44 -36.70 12.02 29.31
N ASP A 45 -36.53 11.17 28.29
CA ASP A 45 -37.23 11.20 27.02
C ASP A 45 -38.17 9.98 26.87
N ASP A 46 -38.69 9.76 25.67
CA ASP A 46 -39.63 8.67 25.38
C ASP A 46 -38.99 7.29 25.23
N THR A 47 -37.70 7.09 25.61
CA THR A 47 -37.00 5.80 25.45
C THR A 47 -37.80 4.62 26.03
N PRO A 48 -38.32 4.69 27.28
CA PRO A 48 -39.09 3.59 27.85
C PRO A 48 -40.37 3.27 27.07
N ALA A 49 -41.05 4.31 26.56
CA ALA A 49 -42.27 4.17 25.78
C ALA A 49 -42.00 3.51 24.42
N VAL A 50 -40.90 3.87 23.76
CA VAL A 50 -40.46 3.25 22.51
C VAL A 50 -40.15 1.77 22.72
N ILE A 51 -39.41 1.42 23.79
CA ILE A 51 -39.10 0.02 24.13
C ILE A 51 -40.38 -0.77 24.36
N ALA A 52 -41.28 -0.27 25.22
CA ALA A 52 -42.52 -0.94 25.55
C ALA A 52 -43.38 -1.19 24.30
N ASN A 53 -43.43 -0.21 23.38
CA ASN A 53 -44.18 -0.34 22.13
C ASN A 53 -43.57 -1.38 21.18
N VAL A 54 -42.26 -1.34 20.95
CA VAL A 54 -41.60 -2.26 19.99
C VAL A 54 -41.56 -3.70 20.51
N MET A 55 -41.43 -3.89 21.82
CA MET A 55 -41.22 -5.20 22.44
C MET A 55 -42.49 -5.84 23.01
N GLN A 56 -43.67 -5.21 22.85
CA GLN A 56 -44.94 -5.59 23.49
C GLN A 56 -45.33 -7.07 23.28
N ASP A 57 -45.00 -7.64 22.12
CA ASP A 57 -45.38 -9.01 21.73
C ASP A 57 -44.29 -10.06 22.07
N LYS A 58 -43.21 -9.64 22.75
CA LYS A 58 -42.06 -10.49 23.09
C LYS A 58 -41.90 -10.60 24.60
N PRO A 59 -41.74 -11.81 25.17
CA PRO A 59 -41.42 -11.96 26.59
C PRO A 59 -40.16 -11.19 26.96
N GLY A 60 -40.21 -10.40 28.02
CA GLY A 60 -39.05 -9.65 28.49
C GLY A 60 -39.36 -8.67 29.60
N GLN A 61 -38.35 -7.93 30.02
CA GLN A 61 -38.44 -6.95 31.09
C GLN A 61 -37.67 -5.67 30.76
N LEU A 62 -38.37 -4.56 30.92
CA LEU A 62 -37.76 -3.24 31.10
C LEU A 62 -37.71 -2.97 32.60
N TYR A 63 -36.54 -2.62 33.12
CA TYR A 63 -36.42 -2.21 34.52
C TYR A 63 -35.60 -0.92 34.64
N HIS A 64 -35.91 -0.17 35.68
CA HIS A 64 -35.22 1.07 35.99
C HIS A 64 -34.22 0.85 37.12
N THR A 65 -33.04 1.43 37.00
CA THR A 65 -32.04 1.46 38.06
C THR A 65 -31.32 2.80 38.06
N THR A 66 -30.69 3.14 39.18
CA THR A 66 -29.82 4.32 39.21
C THR A 66 -28.51 4.00 38.51
N TRP A 67 -28.08 4.86 37.58
CA TRP A 67 -26.76 4.77 36.99
C TRP A 67 -25.68 4.88 38.07
N LYS A 68 -24.76 3.91 38.11
CA LYS A 68 -23.58 3.91 38.99
C LYS A 68 -22.30 4.02 38.16
N ASN A 69 -22.11 3.11 37.22
CA ASN A 69 -21.02 3.09 36.25
C ASN A 69 -21.30 2.03 35.17
N PHE A 70 -20.52 2.02 34.09
CA PHE A 70 -20.79 1.13 32.95
C PHE A 70 -20.72 -0.35 33.34
N GLY A 71 -19.63 -0.79 34.00
CA GLY A 71 -19.47 -2.21 34.34
C GLY A 71 -20.51 -2.72 35.33
N ARG A 72 -20.88 -1.93 36.34
CA ARG A 72 -21.88 -2.34 37.34
C ARG A 72 -23.27 -2.48 36.73
N ASN A 73 -23.72 -1.47 35.98
CA ASN A 73 -25.06 -1.47 35.41
C ASN A 73 -25.17 -2.53 34.29
N ARG A 74 -24.16 -2.70 33.44
CA ARG A 74 -24.14 -3.79 32.45
C ARG A 74 -24.09 -5.18 33.09
N SER A 75 -23.34 -5.37 34.17
CA SER A 75 -23.34 -6.65 34.91
C SER A 75 -24.71 -6.97 35.51
N GLU A 76 -25.45 -5.96 35.98
CA GLU A 76 -26.81 -6.15 36.48
C GLU A 76 -27.77 -6.65 35.39
N VAL A 77 -27.63 -6.14 34.15
CA VAL A 77 -28.40 -6.62 33.00
C VAL A 77 -28.12 -8.10 32.75
N LEU A 78 -26.84 -8.50 32.70
CA LEU A 78 -26.45 -9.88 32.42
C LEU A 78 -26.95 -10.84 33.50
N GLU A 79 -26.84 -10.46 34.79
CA GLU A 79 -27.32 -11.28 35.90
C GLU A 79 -28.83 -11.51 35.81
N ARG A 80 -29.60 -10.46 35.51
CA ARG A 80 -31.06 -10.55 35.34
C ARG A 80 -31.45 -11.35 34.10
N ALA A 81 -30.64 -11.34 33.05
CA ALA A 81 -30.93 -12.03 31.79
C ALA A 81 -30.57 -13.53 31.83
N ARG A 82 -29.64 -13.92 32.71
CA ARG A 82 -29.01 -15.25 32.72
C ARG A 82 -29.98 -16.43 32.75
N SER A 83 -31.06 -16.34 33.53
CA SER A 83 -32.02 -17.44 33.68
C SER A 83 -33.08 -17.51 32.57
N HIS A 84 -33.03 -16.62 31.57
CA HIS A 84 -34.10 -16.48 30.57
C HIS A 84 -33.77 -17.01 29.17
N ALA A 85 -32.51 -17.34 28.89
CA ALA A 85 -32.08 -17.88 27.60
C ALA A 85 -30.77 -18.67 27.71
N ASP A 86 -30.44 -19.46 26.70
CA ASP A 86 -29.18 -20.20 26.58
C ASP A 86 -27.99 -19.29 26.22
N TYR A 87 -28.28 -18.21 25.49
CA TYR A 87 -27.32 -17.18 25.10
C TYR A 87 -27.85 -15.77 25.35
N LEU A 88 -26.95 -14.83 25.62
CA LEU A 88 -27.21 -13.42 25.85
C LEU A 88 -26.57 -12.62 24.71
N LEU A 89 -27.39 -11.95 23.91
CA LEU A 89 -26.96 -11.02 22.86
C LEU A 89 -26.85 -9.62 23.47
N ILE A 90 -25.67 -9.04 23.43
CA ILE A 90 -25.37 -7.73 23.97
C ILE A 90 -25.45 -6.71 22.83
N MET A 91 -26.21 -5.62 23.02
CA MET A 91 -26.28 -4.53 22.04
C MET A 91 -26.45 -3.18 22.74
N ASP A 92 -25.81 -2.14 22.19
CA ASP A 92 -26.12 -0.75 22.53
C ASP A 92 -27.23 -0.20 21.59
N ALA A 93 -27.89 0.90 21.99
CA ALA A 93 -29.00 1.48 21.22
C ALA A 93 -28.58 2.05 19.85
N ASP A 94 -27.29 2.34 19.67
CA ASP A 94 -26.72 2.83 18.42
C ASP A 94 -26.19 1.71 17.49
N MET A 95 -26.60 0.46 17.74
CA MET A 95 -26.21 -0.71 16.96
C MET A 95 -27.40 -1.37 16.25
N THR A 96 -27.19 -1.99 15.09
CA THR A 96 -28.15 -2.90 14.45
C THR A 96 -27.55 -4.28 14.20
N LEU A 97 -28.32 -5.33 14.43
CA LEU A 97 -27.96 -6.72 14.13
C LEU A 97 -28.24 -7.03 12.66
N ASN A 98 -27.21 -7.48 11.94
CA ASN A 98 -27.31 -7.94 10.57
C ASN A 98 -27.21 -9.47 10.56
N VAL A 99 -28.26 -10.17 10.13
CA VAL A 99 -28.25 -11.63 10.01
C VAL A 99 -28.18 -12.03 8.54
N LYS A 100 -27.07 -12.65 8.14
CA LYS A 100 -26.76 -13.05 6.77
C LYS A 100 -27.19 -14.48 6.46
N ALA A 101 -27.23 -15.33 7.47
CA ALA A 101 -27.64 -16.73 7.36
C ALA A 101 -28.17 -17.28 8.70
N PRO A 102 -28.92 -18.39 8.70
CA PRO A 102 -29.32 -19.07 9.93
C PRO A 102 -28.10 -19.46 10.77
N PHE A 103 -28.09 -19.09 12.06
CA PHE A 103 -26.92 -19.21 12.93
C PHE A 103 -27.16 -19.98 14.23
N ARG A 104 -28.40 -20.06 14.73
CA ARG A 104 -28.71 -20.63 16.06
C ARG A 104 -28.18 -22.06 16.26
N GLN A 105 -28.27 -22.90 15.23
CA GLN A 105 -27.80 -24.30 15.27
C GLN A 105 -26.27 -24.43 15.41
N LYS A 106 -25.53 -23.34 15.21
CA LYS A 106 -24.06 -23.29 15.33
C LYS A 106 -23.60 -22.86 16.72
N LEU A 107 -24.52 -22.51 17.63
CA LEU A 107 -24.21 -22.01 18.96
C LEU A 107 -23.83 -23.17 19.92
N GLN A 108 -22.54 -23.36 20.13
CA GLN A 108 -21.91 -24.42 20.93
C GLN A 108 -20.87 -23.87 21.92
N HIS A 109 -20.23 -22.74 21.63
CA HIS A 109 -19.12 -22.18 22.42
C HIS A 109 -19.57 -21.28 23.58
N ASP A 110 -18.64 -20.93 24.47
CA ASP A 110 -18.94 -20.11 25.65
C ASP A 110 -19.24 -18.66 25.26
N PHE A 111 -18.58 -18.15 24.22
CA PHE A 111 -18.84 -16.84 23.63
C PHE A 111 -18.47 -16.75 22.16
N TYR A 112 -19.08 -15.78 21.48
CA TYR A 112 -18.83 -15.49 20.07
C TYR A 112 -18.38 -14.05 19.88
N GLU A 113 -17.30 -13.90 19.12
CA GLU A 113 -16.86 -12.60 18.64
C GLU A 113 -17.65 -12.22 17.37
N ILE A 114 -18.37 -11.10 17.44
CA ILE A 114 -19.17 -10.59 16.33
C ILE A 114 -18.43 -9.41 15.69
N ARG A 115 -18.34 -9.43 14.36
CA ARG A 115 -17.71 -8.39 13.55
C ARG A 115 -18.60 -7.16 13.45
N TYR A 116 -17.99 -5.98 13.59
CA TYR A 116 -18.61 -4.69 13.32
C TYR A 116 -18.40 -4.30 11.85
N GLU A 117 -19.49 -3.91 11.18
CA GLU A 117 -19.48 -3.38 9.82
C GLU A 117 -19.64 -1.86 9.86
N GLY A 118 -18.71 -1.14 9.24
CA GLY A 118 -18.70 0.32 9.23
C GLY A 118 -17.34 0.89 8.89
N SER A 119 -17.10 2.14 9.30
CA SER A 119 -15.82 2.84 9.12
C SER A 119 -14.67 2.23 9.94
N LEU A 120 -14.99 1.38 10.92
CA LEU A 120 -14.05 0.63 11.74
C LEU A 120 -14.48 -0.83 11.74
N ASP A 121 -13.55 -1.72 11.36
CA ASP A 121 -13.76 -3.16 11.26
C ASP A 121 -13.01 -3.86 12.39
N TYR A 122 -13.75 -4.36 13.38
CA TYR A 122 -13.21 -5.08 14.52
C TYR A 122 -14.24 -6.10 15.03
N SER A 123 -13.81 -7.03 15.88
CA SER A 123 -14.69 -8.01 16.51
C SER A 123 -14.58 -7.94 18.03
N GLN A 124 -15.68 -8.22 18.73
CA GLN A 124 -15.73 -8.27 20.20
C GLN A 124 -16.71 -9.36 20.66
N PRO A 125 -16.55 -9.94 21.87
CA PRO A 125 -17.56 -10.80 22.47
C PRO A 125 -18.89 -10.07 22.63
N MET A 126 -19.88 -10.41 21.81
CA MET A 126 -21.21 -9.79 21.80
C MET A 126 -22.36 -10.80 21.94
N LEU A 127 -22.08 -12.10 21.86
CA LEU A 127 -23.03 -13.18 22.14
C LEU A 127 -22.37 -14.19 23.08
N ILE A 128 -22.92 -14.35 24.28
CA ILE A 128 -22.31 -15.16 25.34
C ILE A 128 -23.27 -16.23 25.86
N SER A 129 -22.77 -17.40 26.24
CA SER A 129 -23.60 -18.46 26.82
C SER A 129 -23.94 -18.12 28.28
N SER A 130 -25.20 -18.27 28.66
CA SER A 130 -25.69 -18.01 30.02
C SER A 130 -25.24 -19.02 31.07
N ARG A 131 -24.61 -20.14 30.64
CA ARG A 131 -24.06 -21.17 31.53
C ARG A 131 -23.01 -20.61 32.49
N HIS A 132 -22.28 -19.57 32.08
CA HIS A 132 -21.24 -18.94 32.89
C HIS A 132 -21.74 -17.69 33.64
N GLN A 133 -21.03 -17.33 34.70
CA GLN A 133 -21.25 -16.10 35.45
C GLN A 133 -20.48 -14.94 34.81
N TRP A 134 -21.12 -14.30 33.84
CA TRP A 134 -20.53 -13.15 33.15
C TRP A 134 -20.73 -11.86 33.94
N ARG A 135 -19.67 -11.06 34.01
CA ARG A 135 -19.68 -9.69 34.54
C ARG A 135 -18.79 -8.79 33.72
N TYR A 136 -19.12 -7.51 33.71
CA TYR A 136 -18.22 -6.48 33.21
C TYR A 136 -17.30 -6.00 34.33
N ILE A 137 -15.99 -5.96 34.06
CA ILE A 137 -14.96 -5.47 34.97
C ILE A 137 -14.52 -4.09 34.52
N GLY A 138 -14.66 -3.10 35.40
CA GLY A 138 -14.27 -1.71 35.17
C GLY A 138 -15.41 -0.70 35.32
N VAL A 139 -15.12 0.51 35.79
CA VAL A 139 -16.12 1.59 35.88
C VAL A 139 -16.42 2.24 34.52
N THR A 140 -15.43 2.25 33.64
CA THR A 140 -15.48 2.62 32.21
C THR A 140 -14.33 1.87 31.51
N HIS A 141 -14.33 1.79 30.18
CA HIS A 141 -13.43 0.91 29.42
C HIS A 141 -13.47 -0.54 29.90
N GLU A 142 -14.66 -0.97 30.30
CA GLU A 142 -14.94 -2.27 30.88
C GLU A 142 -14.80 -3.40 29.86
N TYR A 143 -14.50 -4.59 30.36
CA TYR A 143 -14.40 -5.79 29.56
C TYR A 143 -15.23 -6.92 30.18
N LEU A 144 -15.70 -7.81 29.32
CA LEU A 144 -16.53 -8.93 29.72
C LEU A 144 -15.66 -10.08 30.25
N HIS A 145 -16.02 -10.65 31.39
CA HIS A 145 -15.27 -11.72 32.03
C HIS A 145 -16.19 -12.74 32.70
N ALA A 146 -15.83 -14.02 32.56
CA ALA A 146 -16.35 -15.10 33.37
C ALA A 146 -15.20 -16.05 33.70
N GLU A 147 -15.13 -16.50 34.95
CA GLU A 147 -14.02 -17.35 35.45
C GLU A 147 -13.96 -18.72 34.76
N THR A 148 -15.12 -19.21 34.27
CA THR A 148 -15.28 -20.56 33.71
C THR A 148 -15.38 -20.60 32.19
N ALA A 149 -15.37 -19.47 31.50
CA ALA A 149 -15.51 -19.41 30.05
C ALA A 149 -14.13 -19.44 29.38
N THR A 150 -13.91 -20.41 28.50
CA THR A 150 -12.61 -20.64 27.83
C THR A 150 -12.73 -20.86 26.33
N GLU A 151 -13.88 -21.31 25.84
CA GLU A 151 -14.09 -21.63 24.42
C GLU A 151 -14.79 -20.49 23.68
N TRP A 152 -14.26 -20.11 22.52
CA TRP A 152 -14.82 -19.05 21.69
C TRP A 152 -14.72 -19.36 20.20
N ALA A 153 -15.57 -18.70 19.42
CA ALA A 153 -15.51 -18.73 17.96
C ALA A 153 -15.98 -17.42 17.33
N PHE A 154 -15.62 -17.20 16.07
CA PHE A 154 -16.29 -16.20 15.24
C PHE A 154 -17.65 -16.72 14.78
N LEU A 155 -18.60 -15.80 14.58
CA LEU A 155 -19.93 -16.12 14.04
C LEU A 155 -20.20 -15.30 12.76
N PRO A 156 -19.64 -15.68 11.60
CA PRO A 156 -19.70 -14.88 10.37
C PRO A 156 -21.11 -14.72 9.79
N GLU A 157 -22.06 -15.53 10.25
CA GLU A 157 -23.47 -15.45 9.87
C GLU A 157 -24.16 -14.18 10.38
N ILE A 158 -23.59 -13.51 11.38
CA ILE A 158 -24.09 -12.26 11.92
C ILE A 158 -23.00 -11.19 12.01
N SER A 159 -23.40 -9.93 11.94
CA SER A 159 -22.55 -8.77 12.18
C SER A 159 -23.35 -7.66 12.85
N LEU A 160 -22.64 -6.64 13.37
CA LEU A 160 -23.24 -5.44 13.95
C LEU A 160 -22.88 -4.22 13.13
N THR A 161 -23.82 -3.32 12.86
CA THR A 161 -23.49 -1.99 12.35
C THR A 161 -23.49 -1.00 13.51
N HIS A 162 -22.40 -0.26 13.72
CA HIS A 162 -22.31 0.80 14.74
C HIS A 162 -22.40 2.18 14.10
N TYR A 163 -23.48 2.91 14.36
CA TYR A 163 -23.73 4.22 13.72
C TYR A 163 -23.08 5.38 14.48
N GLY A 164 -22.93 5.23 15.79
CA GLY A 164 -22.27 6.21 16.64
C GLY A 164 -22.98 7.55 16.81
N ASP A 165 -24.30 7.52 16.80
CA ASP A 165 -25.23 8.65 16.99
C ASP A 165 -26.01 8.56 18.32
N GLY A 166 -25.51 7.74 19.27
CA GLY A 166 -26.03 7.64 20.64
C GLY A 166 -25.77 8.88 21.50
N GLY A 167 -26.62 9.09 22.51
CA GLY A 167 -26.69 10.33 23.29
C GLY A 167 -25.52 10.57 24.27
N CYS A 168 -24.70 9.56 24.54
CA CYS A 168 -23.73 9.55 25.66
C CYS A 168 -22.30 10.03 25.30
N ARG A 169 -22.15 10.87 24.27
CA ARG A 169 -20.85 11.20 23.64
C ARG A 169 -20.26 12.58 23.96
N SER A 170 -21.08 13.57 24.31
CA SER A 170 -20.64 14.99 24.41
C SER A 170 -19.72 15.30 25.60
N ASP A 171 -19.81 14.53 26.69
CA ASP A 171 -19.03 14.72 27.92
C ASP A 171 -18.10 13.54 28.25
N LYS A 172 -17.91 12.61 27.30
CA LYS A 172 -17.28 11.30 27.51
C LYS A 172 -16.01 11.37 28.35
N PHE A 173 -15.02 12.16 27.92
CA PHE A 173 -13.71 12.18 28.58
C PHE A 173 -13.76 12.81 29.97
N GLY A 174 -14.60 13.83 30.18
CA GLY A 174 -14.79 14.44 31.49
C GLY A 174 -15.44 13.46 32.48
N ARG A 175 -16.45 12.70 32.01
CA ARG A 175 -17.09 11.63 32.78
C ARG A 175 -16.11 10.49 33.09
N ASP A 176 -15.32 10.06 32.12
CA ASP A 176 -14.33 8.99 32.29
C ASP A 176 -13.27 9.41 33.33
N VAL A 177 -12.78 10.66 33.29
CA VAL A 177 -11.90 11.22 34.33
C VAL A 177 -12.54 11.14 35.72
N GLN A 178 -13.80 11.57 35.86
CA GLN A 178 -14.50 11.52 37.14
C GLN A 178 -14.60 10.08 37.68
N LEU A 179 -15.14 9.17 36.86
CA LEU A 179 -15.34 7.76 37.23
C LEU A 179 -14.04 7.08 37.65
N LEU A 180 -12.98 7.25 36.86
CA LEU A 180 -11.68 6.61 37.12
C LEU A 180 -10.98 7.23 38.32
N THR A 181 -11.08 8.55 38.51
CA THR A 181 -10.52 9.24 39.69
C THR A 181 -11.19 8.77 40.97
N GLU A 182 -12.52 8.66 40.99
CA GLU A 182 -13.27 8.13 42.13
C GLU A 182 -12.93 6.66 42.38
N ALA A 183 -12.88 5.83 41.33
CA ALA A 183 -12.58 4.40 41.46
C ALA A 183 -11.17 4.14 42.00
N LEU A 184 -10.18 4.96 41.65
CA LEU A 184 -8.81 4.86 42.15
C LEU A 184 -8.68 5.24 43.64
N GLN A 185 -9.68 5.88 44.25
CA GLN A 185 -9.69 6.09 45.71
C GLN A 185 -9.94 4.77 46.45
N THR A 186 -10.77 3.89 45.87
CA THR A 186 -11.10 2.58 46.45
C THR A 186 -10.21 1.44 45.93
N GLU A 187 -9.72 1.55 44.69
CA GLU A 187 -8.84 0.59 44.04
C GLU A 187 -7.52 1.25 43.60
N PRO A 188 -6.68 1.77 44.52
CA PRO A 188 -5.51 2.60 44.21
C PRO A 188 -4.37 1.87 43.49
N HIS A 189 -4.51 0.57 43.24
CA HIS A 189 -3.53 -0.25 42.54
C HIS A 189 -4.04 -0.77 41.20
N ASN A 190 -5.25 -0.39 40.77
CA ASN A 190 -5.81 -0.80 39.49
C ASN A 190 -5.07 -0.11 38.33
N GLU A 191 -4.18 -0.85 37.69
CA GLU A 191 -3.31 -0.35 36.63
C GLU A 191 -4.11 0.04 35.37
N ARG A 192 -5.19 -0.67 35.07
CA ARG A 192 -6.06 -0.35 33.93
C ARG A 192 -6.73 1.00 34.12
N TYR A 193 -7.19 1.32 35.34
CA TYR A 193 -7.76 2.63 35.63
C TYR A 193 -6.72 3.75 35.51
N MET A 194 -5.48 3.53 35.95
CA MET A 194 -4.40 4.51 35.77
C MET A 194 -4.15 4.79 34.28
N PHE A 195 -4.11 3.75 33.45
CA PHE A 195 -3.90 3.87 32.02
C PHE A 195 -5.01 4.69 31.33
N TYR A 196 -6.28 4.33 31.54
CA TYR A 196 -7.39 5.03 30.90
C TYR A 196 -7.63 6.42 31.47
N LEU A 197 -7.27 6.67 32.72
CA LEU A 197 -7.33 8.00 33.32
C LEU A 197 -6.28 8.91 32.65
N ALA A 198 -5.07 8.40 32.43
CA ALA A 198 -4.03 9.11 31.68
C ALA A 198 -4.48 9.43 30.24
N GLN A 199 -5.09 8.46 29.56
CA GLN A 199 -5.64 8.65 28.21
C GLN A 199 -6.74 9.72 28.18
N SER A 200 -7.69 9.67 29.10
CA SER A 200 -8.78 10.65 29.16
C SER A 200 -8.28 12.07 29.46
N TYR A 201 -7.25 12.23 30.31
CA TYR A 201 -6.59 13.52 30.49
C TYR A 201 -5.86 13.98 29.23
N SER A 202 -5.22 13.07 28.50
CA SER A 202 -4.55 13.38 27.22
C SER A 202 -5.55 13.86 26.16
N ASP A 203 -6.70 13.19 26.03
CA ASP A 203 -7.80 13.56 25.12
C ASP A 203 -8.39 14.94 25.45
N LEU A 204 -8.43 15.30 26.75
CA LEU A 204 -8.79 16.63 27.23
C LEU A 204 -7.67 17.68 27.12
N LYS A 205 -6.50 17.29 26.60
CA LYS A 205 -5.29 18.12 26.50
C LYS A 205 -4.75 18.61 27.85
N LEU A 206 -5.09 17.91 28.93
CA LEU A 206 -4.58 18.14 30.28
C LEU A 206 -3.28 17.35 30.48
N TYR A 207 -2.24 17.77 29.76
CA TYR A 207 -1.02 16.98 29.57
C TYR A 207 -0.20 16.75 30.84
N GLU A 208 -0.22 17.67 31.82
CA GLU A 208 0.47 17.47 33.12
C GLU A 208 -0.19 16.32 33.92
N GLN A 209 -1.52 16.27 33.94
CA GLN A 209 -2.28 15.22 34.60
C GLN A 209 -2.12 13.88 33.87
N ALA A 210 -2.15 13.90 32.54
CA ALA A 210 -1.89 12.71 31.72
C ALA A 210 -0.50 12.15 32.00
N LEU A 211 0.54 13.01 32.00
CA LEU A 211 1.92 12.63 32.30
C LEU A 211 2.03 11.96 33.68
N TYR A 212 1.44 12.58 34.71
CA TYR A 212 1.44 12.02 36.07
C TYR A 212 0.86 10.60 36.12
N TRP A 213 -0.29 10.38 35.48
CA TRP A 213 -0.94 9.07 35.49
C TRP A 213 -0.24 8.03 34.60
N TYR A 214 0.37 8.45 33.50
CA TYR A 214 1.24 7.57 32.72
C TYR A 214 2.45 7.11 33.53
N GLU A 215 3.10 8.01 34.26
CA GLU A 215 4.22 7.65 35.13
C GLU A 215 3.79 6.66 36.22
N LYS A 216 2.63 6.89 36.86
CA LYS A 216 2.03 5.93 37.79
C LYS A 216 1.74 4.58 37.15
N ARG A 217 1.23 4.55 35.91
CA ARG A 217 0.99 3.29 35.18
C ARG A 217 2.29 2.54 34.89
N ILE A 218 3.37 3.24 34.52
CA ILE A 218 4.67 2.65 34.20
C ILE A 218 5.31 1.99 35.44
N GLU A 219 5.08 2.53 36.63
CA GLU A 219 5.56 1.97 37.91
C GLU A 219 4.89 0.63 38.27
N LYS A 220 3.72 0.33 37.70
CA LYS A 220 2.97 -0.91 37.97
C LYS A 220 3.27 -2.00 36.94
N GLU A 221 3.20 -3.25 37.40
CA GLU A 221 3.15 -4.43 36.53
C GLU A 221 1.77 -4.54 35.85
N GLY A 222 1.46 -5.67 35.21
CA GLY A 222 0.23 -5.88 34.44
C GLY A 222 0.50 -5.97 32.95
N TRP A 223 -0.52 -5.68 32.12
CA TRP A 223 -0.41 -5.89 30.67
C TRP A 223 0.75 -5.10 30.05
N ASP A 224 1.73 -5.81 29.49
CA ASP A 224 3.00 -5.22 29.03
C ASP A 224 2.83 -4.22 27.89
N GLU A 225 1.92 -4.47 26.95
CA GLU A 225 1.61 -3.55 25.84
C GLU A 225 1.00 -2.21 26.30
N GLU A 226 0.07 -2.22 27.27
CA GLU A 226 -0.45 -0.97 27.86
C GLU A 226 0.66 -0.22 28.60
N ARG A 227 1.50 -0.94 29.34
CA ARG A 227 2.63 -0.36 30.06
C ARG A 227 3.67 0.22 29.09
N TRP A 228 3.90 -0.43 27.95
CA TRP A 228 4.75 0.09 26.89
C TRP A 228 4.12 1.34 26.24
N TYR A 229 2.83 1.29 25.91
CA TYR A 229 2.13 2.43 25.31
C TYR A 229 2.13 3.64 26.26
N ALA A 230 2.01 3.42 27.57
CA ALA A 230 2.19 4.47 28.57
C ALA A 230 3.58 5.12 28.53
N ARG A 231 4.66 4.37 28.22
CA ARG A 231 6.01 4.94 28.02
C ARG A 231 6.10 5.79 26.78
N LEU A 232 5.49 5.34 25.67
CA LEU A 232 5.39 6.14 24.44
C LEU A 232 4.62 7.44 24.71
N GLN A 233 3.45 7.34 25.34
CA GLN A 233 2.62 8.50 25.66
C GLN A 233 3.29 9.44 26.66
N ARG A 234 4.04 8.94 27.64
CA ARG A 234 4.88 9.76 28.50
C ARG A 234 5.84 10.64 27.70
N ALA A 235 6.52 10.07 26.70
CA ALA A 235 7.42 10.83 25.84
C ALA A 235 6.67 11.90 25.03
N ASP A 236 5.51 11.56 24.48
CA ASP A 236 4.64 12.52 23.79
C ASP A 236 4.14 13.65 24.71
N MET A 237 3.76 13.35 25.95
CA MET A 237 3.33 14.36 26.92
C MET A 237 4.47 15.32 27.25
N LEU A 238 5.68 14.82 27.49
CA LEU A 238 6.86 15.66 27.70
C LEU A 238 7.10 16.60 26.50
N ARG A 239 6.95 16.09 25.28
CA ARG A 239 7.07 16.88 24.04
C ARG A 239 6.01 17.96 23.93
N LEU A 240 4.74 17.61 24.16
CA LEU A 240 3.60 18.53 24.08
C LEU A 240 3.65 19.62 25.17
N LEU A 241 4.23 19.30 26.32
CA LEU A 241 4.50 20.23 27.41
C LEU A 241 5.74 21.11 27.20
N GLY A 242 6.42 20.98 26.05
CA GLY A 242 7.60 21.78 25.72
C GLY A 242 8.80 21.52 26.62
N ARG A 243 8.92 20.31 27.20
CA ARG A 243 10.10 19.93 28.00
C ARG A 243 11.35 19.85 27.12
N ALA A 244 12.52 19.90 27.75
CA ALA A 244 13.79 19.85 27.03
C ALA A 244 13.86 18.58 26.16
N TRP A 245 14.34 18.73 24.93
CA TRP A 245 14.41 17.61 23.98
C TRP A 245 15.23 16.43 24.52
N THR A 246 16.26 16.69 25.34
CA THR A 246 17.03 15.62 26.00
C THR A 246 16.17 14.71 26.87
N ASP A 247 15.19 15.26 27.57
CA ASP A 247 14.29 14.51 28.44
C ASP A 247 13.25 13.73 27.61
N VAL A 248 12.75 14.37 26.55
CA VAL A 248 11.81 13.75 25.59
C VAL A 248 12.47 12.58 24.86
N GLN A 249 13.68 12.80 24.34
CA GLN A 249 14.47 11.77 23.66
C GLN A 249 14.79 10.62 24.61
N ALA A 250 15.20 10.89 25.85
CA ALA A 250 15.44 9.85 26.84
C ALA A 250 14.16 9.03 27.13
N ALA A 251 12.99 9.66 27.14
CA ALA A 251 11.72 8.97 27.31
C ALA A 251 11.37 8.07 26.10
N TYR A 252 11.55 8.54 24.87
CA TYR A 252 11.36 7.71 23.67
C TYR A 252 12.34 6.54 23.63
N MET A 253 13.61 6.76 23.98
CA MET A 253 14.61 5.69 24.05
C MET A 253 14.27 4.66 25.12
N ALA A 254 13.84 5.08 26.32
CA ALA A 254 13.40 4.14 27.36
C ALA A 254 12.16 3.32 26.94
N ALA A 255 11.26 3.89 26.13
CA ALA A 255 10.15 3.16 25.55
C ALA A 255 10.63 2.15 24.48
N PHE A 256 11.58 2.55 23.63
CA PHE A 256 12.20 1.66 22.64
C PHE A 256 12.92 0.49 23.30
N ASP A 257 13.76 0.73 24.30
CA ASP A 257 14.52 -0.31 25.02
C ASP A 257 13.59 -1.34 25.69
N ALA A 258 12.41 -0.91 26.13
CA ALA A 258 11.41 -1.80 26.72
C ALA A 258 10.74 -2.73 25.69
N ARG A 259 10.69 -2.35 24.40
CA ARG A 259 10.08 -3.15 23.32
C ARG A 259 10.67 -2.78 21.95
N PRO A 260 11.91 -3.21 21.61
CA PRO A 260 12.67 -2.69 20.46
C PRO A 260 12.06 -2.94 19.08
N TRP A 261 11.07 -3.84 18.97
CA TRP A 261 10.32 -4.07 17.73
C TRP A 261 9.16 -3.07 17.53
N ARG A 262 8.89 -2.20 18.51
CA ARG A 262 7.91 -1.11 18.41
C ARG A 262 8.57 0.19 17.95
N LEU A 263 8.46 0.47 16.65
CA LEU A 263 9.23 1.49 15.94
C LEU A 263 8.56 2.88 15.96
N GLU A 264 7.39 3.01 16.56
CA GLU A 264 6.66 4.28 16.70
C GLU A 264 7.53 5.34 17.40
N THR A 265 8.37 4.93 18.35
CA THR A 265 9.33 5.80 19.05
C THR A 265 10.42 6.35 18.12
N LEU A 266 10.98 5.51 17.25
CA LEU A 266 12.00 5.92 16.27
C LEU A 266 11.40 6.84 15.21
N HIS A 267 10.19 6.52 14.74
CA HIS A 267 9.44 7.39 13.83
C HIS A 267 9.20 8.77 14.45
N ALA A 268 8.71 8.82 15.70
CA ALA A 268 8.46 10.09 16.39
C ALA A 268 9.75 10.94 16.53
N MET A 269 10.87 10.32 16.88
CA MET A 269 12.17 11.00 16.95
C MET A 269 12.66 11.46 15.56
N ALA A 270 12.57 10.61 14.54
CA ALA A 270 12.97 10.96 13.18
C ALA A 270 12.18 12.16 12.65
N ARG A 271 10.86 12.13 12.84
CA ARG A 271 9.96 13.23 12.50
C ARG A 271 10.33 14.52 13.22
N TYR A 272 10.57 14.47 14.54
CA TYR A 272 10.99 15.65 15.30
C TYR A 272 12.28 16.25 14.72
N TYR A 273 13.28 15.42 14.45
CA TYR A 273 14.55 15.87 13.89
C TYR A 273 14.38 16.47 12.50
N ARG A 274 13.55 15.87 11.63
CA ARG A 274 13.21 16.45 10.31
C ARG A 274 12.55 17.82 10.44
N GLU A 275 11.53 17.93 11.30
CA GLU A 275 10.78 19.18 11.51
C GLU A 275 11.65 20.32 12.07
N ASN A 276 12.76 19.98 12.76
CA ASN A 276 13.74 20.92 13.29
C ASN A 276 15.00 21.05 12.40
N HIS A 277 14.97 20.56 11.16
CA HIS A 277 16.09 20.60 10.21
C HIS A 277 17.39 19.89 10.66
N GLN A 278 17.28 18.99 11.64
CA GLN A 278 18.37 18.15 12.16
C GLN A 278 18.44 16.83 11.40
N TYR A 279 18.65 16.92 10.08
CA TYR A 279 18.45 15.81 9.16
C TYR A 279 19.35 14.60 9.40
N LEU A 280 20.59 14.80 9.88
CA LEU A 280 21.51 13.69 10.13
C LEU A 280 21.01 12.81 11.28
N GLN A 281 20.49 13.42 12.35
CA GLN A 281 19.88 12.71 13.47
C GLN A 281 18.60 12.00 13.04
N GLY A 282 17.76 12.67 12.24
CA GLY A 282 16.55 12.07 11.67
C GLY A 282 16.86 10.85 10.79
N TYR A 283 17.89 10.97 9.93
CA TYR A 283 18.40 9.87 9.12
C TYR A 283 18.87 8.68 9.98
N CYS A 284 19.63 8.93 11.05
CA CYS A 284 20.07 7.87 11.95
C CYS A 284 18.89 7.15 12.61
N MET A 285 17.88 7.88 13.11
CA MET A 285 16.69 7.31 13.75
C MET A 285 15.83 6.49 12.79
N ALA A 286 15.68 6.94 11.54
CA ALA A 286 14.87 6.27 10.54
C ALA A 286 15.62 5.16 9.76
N SER A 287 16.93 5.01 9.95
CA SER A 287 17.77 4.08 9.18
C SER A 287 17.33 2.62 9.22
N LEU A 288 16.66 2.21 10.31
CA LEU A 288 16.06 0.88 10.43
C LEU A 288 14.98 0.60 9.37
N ALA A 289 14.35 1.63 8.79
CA ALA A 289 13.40 1.44 7.68
C ALA A 289 14.02 0.72 6.47
N LEU A 290 15.33 0.86 6.25
CA LEU A 290 16.01 0.17 5.15
C LEU A 290 16.11 -1.34 5.34
N GLN A 291 15.97 -1.83 6.57
CA GLN A 291 16.06 -3.26 6.88
C GLN A 291 14.71 -3.99 6.73
N ASP A 292 13.68 -3.30 6.21
CA ASP A 292 12.32 -3.82 6.05
C ASP A 292 11.80 -4.46 7.35
N PRO A 293 11.73 -3.67 8.45
CA PRO A 293 11.43 -4.22 9.75
C PRO A 293 10.04 -4.86 9.77
N PRO A 294 9.88 -6.05 10.36
CA PRO A 294 8.61 -6.74 10.35
C PRO A 294 7.55 -5.98 11.14
N TYR A 295 6.31 -6.04 10.66
CA TYR A 295 5.15 -5.60 11.43
C TYR A 295 5.06 -6.39 12.76
N PRO A 296 4.74 -5.76 13.90
CA PRO A 296 4.74 -6.40 15.22
C PRO A 296 3.51 -7.30 15.41
N ALA A 297 3.45 -8.41 14.67
CA ALA A 297 2.27 -9.29 14.60
C ALA A 297 1.90 -9.99 15.93
N ASN A 298 2.82 -10.01 16.89
CA ASN A 298 2.58 -10.59 18.22
C ASN A 298 1.97 -9.58 19.21
N ASP A 299 1.95 -8.29 18.87
CA ASP A 299 1.29 -7.24 19.64
C ASP A 299 -0.17 -7.10 19.17
N LYS A 300 -1.07 -6.76 20.09
CA LYS A 300 -2.51 -6.61 19.84
C LYS A 300 -3.01 -5.19 20.03
N LEU A 301 -2.34 -4.39 20.85
CA LEU A 301 -2.84 -3.11 21.31
C LEU A 301 -2.02 -1.93 20.77
N PHE A 302 -2.76 -0.93 20.27
CA PHE A 302 -2.26 0.41 19.94
C PHE A 302 -1.08 0.46 18.96
N ILE A 303 -1.05 -0.42 17.96
CA ILE A 303 -0.04 -0.40 16.89
C ILE A 303 -0.39 0.70 15.88
N ASP A 304 0.54 1.63 15.64
CA ASP A 304 0.38 2.65 14.59
C ASP A 304 0.81 2.07 13.24
N LYS A 305 -0.10 1.34 12.59
CA LYS A 305 0.15 0.62 11.33
C LYS A 305 0.82 1.49 10.24
N PRO A 306 0.41 2.76 9.99
CA PRO A 306 1.11 3.67 9.08
C PRO A 306 2.63 3.81 9.29
N VAL A 307 3.13 3.69 10.53
CA VAL A 307 4.58 3.75 10.83
C VAL A 307 5.35 2.67 10.09
N TYR A 308 4.78 1.47 10.08
CA TYR A 308 5.34 0.28 9.47
C TYR A 308 5.09 0.21 7.98
N ASP A 309 3.91 0.66 7.55
CA ASP A 309 3.56 0.68 6.13
C ASP A 309 4.47 1.66 5.39
N TYR A 310 4.57 2.94 5.80
CA TYR A 310 5.27 3.95 5.01
C TYR A 310 5.95 5.07 5.79
N GLN A 311 5.48 5.47 6.97
CA GLN A 311 5.93 6.74 7.56
C GLN A 311 7.40 6.71 7.98
N LEU A 312 7.89 5.60 8.55
CA LEU A 312 9.31 5.50 8.92
C LEU A 312 10.21 5.57 7.68
N LEU A 313 9.82 4.91 6.59
CA LEU A 313 10.55 4.95 5.32
C LEU A 313 10.48 6.32 4.64
N PHE A 314 9.36 7.02 4.79
CA PHE A 314 9.19 8.40 4.34
C PHE A 314 10.13 9.35 5.10
N GLU A 315 10.17 9.27 6.44
CA GLU A 315 11.08 10.07 7.26
C GLU A 315 12.55 9.80 6.89
N PHE A 316 12.90 8.53 6.65
CA PHE A 316 14.20 8.14 6.13
C PHE A 316 14.52 8.80 4.78
N MET A 317 13.60 8.71 3.80
CA MET A 317 13.78 9.28 2.46
C MET A 317 14.07 10.78 2.53
N VAL A 318 13.25 11.54 3.27
CA VAL A 318 13.40 13.00 3.36
C VAL A 318 14.75 13.37 3.99
N CYS A 319 15.10 12.72 5.10
CA CYS A 319 16.37 12.98 5.78
C CYS A 319 17.58 12.56 4.93
N ALA A 320 17.49 11.45 4.19
CA ALA A 320 18.53 10.99 3.28
C ALA A 320 18.81 12.00 2.16
N ILE A 321 17.77 12.59 1.55
CA ILE A 321 17.93 13.66 0.55
C ILE A 321 18.68 14.85 1.15
N ALA A 322 18.22 15.34 2.30
CA ALA A 322 18.82 16.49 2.96
C ALA A 322 20.27 16.24 3.41
N CYS A 323 20.64 15.00 3.69
CA CYS A 323 22.01 14.58 4.00
C CYS A 323 22.90 14.31 2.76
N GLY A 324 22.38 14.51 1.55
CA GLY A 324 23.10 14.18 0.31
C GLY A 324 23.28 12.67 0.09
N ARG A 325 22.52 11.82 0.79
CA ARG A 325 22.49 10.35 0.61
C ARG A 325 21.51 10.00 -0.51
N VAL A 326 21.77 10.56 -1.68
CA VAL A 326 20.82 10.62 -2.81
C VAL A 326 20.41 9.24 -3.31
N SER A 327 21.34 8.29 -3.36
CA SER A 327 21.03 6.92 -3.76
C SER A 327 20.10 6.19 -2.77
N GLU A 328 20.33 6.37 -1.47
CA GLU A 328 19.50 5.77 -0.43
C GLU A 328 18.09 6.36 -0.46
N ALA A 329 18.00 7.67 -0.71
CA ALA A 329 16.71 8.34 -0.92
C ALA A 329 15.94 7.79 -2.11
N ILE A 330 16.58 7.57 -3.27
CA ILE A 330 15.91 6.97 -4.45
C ILE A 330 15.46 5.54 -4.14
N THR A 331 16.27 4.77 -3.40
CA THR A 331 15.90 3.41 -2.97
C THR A 331 14.64 3.43 -2.11
N ALA A 332 14.60 4.33 -1.12
CA ALA A 332 13.44 4.50 -0.25
C ALA A 332 12.22 5.01 -1.02
N ALA A 333 12.39 5.98 -1.92
CA ALA A 333 11.32 6.51 -2.76
C ALA A 333 10.73 5.44 -3.67
N ASN A 334 11.56 4.61 -4.29
CA ASN A 334 11.08 3.48 -5.08
C ASN A 334 10.23 2.55 -4.22
N ARG A 335 10.72 2.12 -3.06
CA ARG A 335 9.99 1.24 -2.13
C ARG A 335 8.66 1.83 -1.70
N LEU A 336 8.59 3.14 -1.45
CA LEU A 336 7.35 3.86 -1.18
C LEU A 336 6.41 3.76 -2.38
N LEU A 337 6.85 4.15 -3.58
CA LEU A 337 6.02 4.17 -4.79
C LEU A 337 5.49 2.78 -5.22
N TRP A 338 6.11 1.69 -4.74
CA TRP A 338 5.62 0.32 -4.93
C TRP A 338 4.45 -0.06 -4.00
N GLN A 339 4.09 0.77 -3.03
CA GLN A 339 3.01 0.47 -2.10
C GLN A 339 1.65 0.85 -2.69
N ASN A 340 0.72 -0.12 -2.70
CA ASN A 340 -0.62 0.04 -3.29
C ASN A 340 -1.51 1.10 -2.61
N SER A 341 -1.14 1.59 -1.42
CA SER A 341 -2.02 2.41 -0.56
C SER A 341 -1.30 3.58 0.11
N LEU A 342 -0.43 4.27 -0.61
CA LEU A 342 0.15 5.53 -0.14
C LEU A 342 -0.89 6.66 -0.11
N PRO A 343 -0.92 7.50 0.94
CA PRO A 343 -1.71 8.73 0.92
C PRO A 343 -1.30 9.63 -0.26
N PRO A 344 -2.25 10.27 -0.98
CA PRO A 344 -1.95 11.04 -2.20
C PRO A 344 -0.84 12.09 -2.02
N GLY A 345 -0.86 12.86 -0.92
CA GLY A 345 0.17 13.85 -0.64
C GLY A 345 1.56 13.25 -0.39
N ILE A 346 1.64 12.03 0.16
CA ILE A 346 2.91 11.32 0.34
C ILE A 346 3.40 10.79 -1.00
N TYR A 347 2.50 10.26 -1.83
CA TYR A 347 2.83 9.78 -3.17
C TYR A 347 3.41 10.90 -4.05
N GLU A 348 2.71 12.04 -4.13
CA GLU A 348 3.16 13.22 -4.89
C GLU A 348 4.52 13.75 -4.40
N TYR A 349 4.68 13.85 -3.08
CA TYR A 349 5.96 14.25 -2.50
C TYR A 349 7.07 13.26 -2.86
N THR A 350 6.79 11.95 -2.80
CA THR A 350 7.77 10.90 -3.08
C THR A 350 8.24 10.97 -4.53
N ILE A 351 7.36 11.21 -5.49
CA ILE A 351 7.74 11.45 -6.90
C ILE A 351 8.67 12.66 -7.00
N HIS A 352 8.27 13.79 -6.40
CA HIS A 352 9.07 15.02 -6.47
C HIS A 352 10.46 14.84 -5.84
N ALA A 353 10.50 14.26 -4.65
CA ALA A 353 11.71 13.96 -3.90
C ALA A 353 12.64 13.02 -4.69
N ARG A 354 12.08 12.00 -5.33
CA ARG A 354 12.83 11.08 -6.18
C ARG A 354 13.41 11.78 -7.41
N LYS A 355 12.62 12.63 -8.07
CA LYS A 355 13.08 13.43 -9.22
C LYS A 355 14.21 14.37 -8.83
N MET A 356 14.09 15.09 -7.72
CA MET A 356 15.16 15.95 -7.19
C MET A 356 16.43 15.14 -6.93
N ALA A 357 16.30 13.98 -6.29
CA ALA A 357 17.42 13.09 -6.04
C ALA A 357 18.06 12.62 -7.36
N PHE A 358 17.25 12.26 -8.35
CA PHE A 358 17.74 11.86 -9.67
C PHE A 358 18.53 12.97 -10.39
N GLU A 359 18.04 14.21 -10.32
CA GLU A 359 18.70 15.40 -10.89
C GLU A 359 20.05 15.70 -10.19
N LEU A 360 20.17 15.42 -8.89
CA LEU A 360 21.44 15.56 -8.17
C LEU A 360 22.51 14.55 -8.61
N ILE A 361 22.11 13.37 -9.10
CA ILE A 361 23.04 12.35 -9.62
C ILE A 361 23.53 12.70 -11.03
N HIS A 362 22.64 13.18 -11.90
CA HIS A 362 22.93 13.38 -13.33
C HIS A 362 23.28 14.82 -13.70
N GLY A 363 23.12 15.77 -12.77
CA GLY A 363 23.35 17.21 -12.99
C GLY A 363 22.12 17.94 -13.54
N LYS A 364 22.14 19.27 -13.47
CA LYS A 364 21.23 20.12 -14.25
C LYS A 364 21.67 19.99 -15.70
N GLY A 365 20.83 19.40 -16.54
CA GLY A 365 21.19 19.04 -17.91
C GLY A 365 21.65 20.21 -18.80
N ARG A 366 22.10 19.88 -20.02
CA ARG A 366 22.50 20.88 -21.02
C ARG A 366 21.33 21.82 -21.35
N ASP A 367 21.66 23.05 -21.73
CA ASP A 367 20.66 24.02 -22.19
C ASP A 367 19.88 23.42 -23.37
N MET A 368 18.55 23.55 -23.35
CA MET A 368 17.61 22.81 -24.20
C MET A 368 17.59 23.30 -25.66
N ASP A 369 18.56 24.11 -26.07
CA ASP A 369 18.48 24.87 -27.31
C ASP A 369 18.74 23.98 -28.54
N GLU A 370 17.78 24.04 -29.46
CA GLU A 370 17.72 23.59 -30.86
C GLU A 370 18.14 22.14 -31.25
N THR A 371 18.72 21.34 -30.36
CA THR A 371 19.23 20.00 -30.73
C THR A 371 18.09 18.98 -30.83
N ARG A 372 17.54 18.83 -32.04
CA ARG A 372 16.53 17.81 -32.36
C ARG A 372 17.21 16.56 -32.92
N ASN A 373 17.47 15.58 -32.05
CA ASN A 373 17.98 14.28 -32.50
C ASN A 373 16.99 13.66 -33.51
N ARG A 374 17.52 12.89 -34.47
CA ARG A 374 16.68 12.07 -35.33
C ARG A 374 16.20 10.86 -34.53
N LEU A 375 14.88 10.68 -34.46
CA LEU A 375 14.24 9.54 -33.82
C LEU A 375 13.84 8.52 -34.90
N VAL A 376 14.11 7.24 -34.66
CA VAL A 376 13.68 6.14 -35.53
C VAL A 376 12.78 5.22 -34.72
N VAL A 377 11.48 5.28 -34.98
CA VAL A 377 10.47 4.47 -34.31
C VAL A 377 10.36 3.14 -35.04
N ILE A 378 10.74 2.03 -34.39
CA ILE A 378 10.70 0.70 -34.97
C ILE A 378 9.46 -0.03 -34.45
N VAL A 379 8.59 -0.44 -35.38
CA VAL A 379 7.27 -1.02 -35.12
C VAL A 379 7.16 -2.42 -35.73
N PRO A 380 7.65 -3.46 -35.05
CA PRO A 380 7.41 -4.83 -35.46
C PRO A 380 5.97 -5.25 -35.11
N PHE A 381 5.32 -5.98 -36.01
CA PHE A 381 3.99 -6.54 -35.77
C PHE A 381 3.79 -7.90 -36.43
N HIS A 382 2.98 -8.74 -35.79
CA HIS A 382 2.50 -10.01 -36.34
C HIS A 382 1.06 -10.21 -35.86
N ASN A 383 0.11 -10.18 -36.77
CA ASN A 383 -1.32 -10.30 -36.45
C ASN A 383 -1.80 -9.35 -35.31
N PRO A 384 -1.52 -8.03 -35.38
CA PRO A 384 -1.96 -7.04 -34.40
C PRO A 384 -3.49 -6.80 -34.46
N GLY A 385 -4.21 -7.38 -35.43
CA GLY A 385 -5.64 -7.16 -35.61
C GLY A 385 -5.98 -5.68 -35.77
N ARG A 386 -6.99 -5.22 -35.01
CA ARG A 386 -7.43 -3.82 -35.04
C ARG A 386 -6.45 -2.85 -34.37
N PHE A 387 -5.53 -3.34 -33.54
CA PHE A 387 -4.72 -2.50 -32.66
C PHE A 387 -3.63 -1.72 -33.43
N LEU A 388 -3.23 -2.19 -34.61
CA LEU A 388 -2.28 -1.46 -35.47
C LEU A 388 -2.80 -0.07 -35.86
N GLY A 389 -4.12 0.09 -36.03
CA GLY A 389 -4.71 1.40 -36.31
C GLY A 389 -4.55 2.39 -35.15
N GLU A 390 -4.63 1.91 -33.91
CA GLU A 390 -4.42 2.73 -32.70
C GLU A 390 -2.95 3.13 -32.57
N CYS A 391 -2.03 2.18 -32.81
CA CYS A 391 -0.59 2.41 -32.89
C CYS A 391 -0.26 3.54 -33.88
N VAL A 392 -0.74 3.42 -35.12
CA VAL A 392 -0.54 4.41 -36.19
C VAL A 392 -1.13 5.77 -35.83
N SER A 393 -2.34 5.80 -35.26
CA SER A 393 -2.98 7.04 -34.82
C SER A 393 -2.14 7.76 -33.76
N SER A 394 -1.54 7.02 -32.81
CA SER A 394 -0.68 7.60 -31.78
C SER A 394 0.59 8.25 -32.33
N MET A 395 1.13 7.71 -33.43
CA MET A 395 2.29 8.27 -34.13
C MET A 395 1.92 9.52 -34.93
N LEU A 396 0.76 9.53 -35.62
CA LEU A 396 0.26 10.70 -36.35
C LEU A 396 -0.01 11.91 -35.45
N MET A 397 -0.26 11.68 -34.16
CA MET A 397 -0.49 12.74 -33.18
C MET A 397 0.80 13.36 -32.63
N GLN A 398 1.99 12.87 -32.98
CA GLN A 398 3.23 13.36 -32.38
C GLN A 398 3.60 14.77 -32.85
N ASP A 399 4.06 15.62 -31.93
CA ASP A 399 4.49 17.00 -32.19
C ASP A 399 5.97 17.13 -32.61
N TYR A 400 6.65 15.99 -32.81
CA TYR A 400 8.08 15.93 -33.07
C TYR A 400 8.40 15.68 -34.55
N PRO A 401 8.97 16.66 -35.29
CA PRO A 401 9.06 16.57 -36.75
C PRO A 401 10.27 15.80 -37.28
N ASN A 402 11.27 15.50 -36.45
CA ASN A 402 12.49 14.78 -36.88
C ASN A 402 12.41 13.29 -36.49
N ALA A 403 11.33 12.62 -36.92
CA ALA A 403 11.09 11.21 -36.66
C ALA A 403 10.79 10.45 -37.95
N GLN A 404 11.41 9.28 -38.09
CA GLN A 404 11.07 8.29 -39.12
C GLN A 404 10.47 7.05 -38.46
N VAL A 405 9.53 6.39 -39.12
CA VAL A 405 8.90 5.16 -38.65
C VAL A 405 9.27 3.98 -39.54
N ILE A 406 9.69 2.86 -38.96
CA ILE A 406 9.95 1.61 -39.68
C ILE A 406 8.95 0.58 -39.20
N PHE A 407 7.95 0.31 -40.02
CA PHE A 407 7.00 -0.77 -39.83
C PHE A 407 7.58 -2.08 -40.35
N ILE A 408 7.44 -3.16 -39.58
CA ILE A 408 7.95 -4.49 -39.95
C ILE A 408 6.84 -5.51 -39.77
N ASP A 409 6.25 -5.94 -40.90
CA ASP A 409 5.29 -7.04 -40.94
C ASP A 409 6.05 -8.38 -40.84
N ASP A 410 5.95 -9.02 -39.69
CA ASP A 410 6.61 -10.28 -39.40
C ASP A 410 5.78 -11.48 -39.87
N ALA A 411 5.44 -11.47 -41.16
CA ALA A 411 4.62 -12.48 -41.84
C ALA A 411 3.20 -12.63 -41.24
N SER A 412 2.46 -11.53 -41.14
CA SER A 412 1.06 -11.52 -40.71
C SER A 412 0.16 -12.29 -41.69
N THR A 413 -0.88 -12.91 -41.15
CA THR A 413 -1.90 -13.67 -41.88
C THR A 413 -3.31 -13.10 -41.69
N ASP A 414 -3.47 -12.10 -40.81
CA ASP A 414 -4.70 -11.35 -40.64
C ASP A 414 -4.78 -10.15 -41.62
N ALA A 415 -5.73 -9.24 -41.38
CA ALA A 415 -5.91 -8.06 -42.22
C ALA A 415 -4.70 -7.11 -42.27
N SER A 416 -3.78 -7.15 -41.30
CA SER A 416 -2.58 -6.30 -41.32
C SER A 416 -1.58 -6.75 -42.38
N ALA A 417 -1.72 -7.94 -42.96
CA ALA A 417 -0.95 -8.37 -44.13
C ALA A 417 -1.13 -7.43 -45.34
N HIS A 418 -2.17 -6.60 -45.35
CA HIS A 418 -2.40 -5.58 -46.39
C HIS A 418 -2.20 -4.15 -45.89
N PHE A 419 -1.58 -3.98 -44.72
CA PHE A 419 -1.30 -2.66 -44.16
C PHE A 419 -0.35 -1.86 -45.06
N GLU A 420 -0.65 -0.59 -45.26
CA GLU A 420 0.22 0.39 -45.90
C GLU A 420 0.33 1.63 -44.99
N PRO A 421 1.52 2.16 -44.75
CA PRO A 421 1.70 3.30 -43.85
C PRO A 421 1.04 4.57 -44.42
N PRO A 422 0.43 5.42 -43.58
CA PRO A 422 -0.11 6.70 -44.03
C PRO A 422 0.97 7.61 -44.63
N GLN A 423 0.64 8.30 -45.73
CA GLN A 423 1.55 9.26 -46.39
C GLN A 423 1.98 10.44 -45.50
N ALA A 424 1.23 10.71 -44.44
CA ALA A 424 1.55 11.76 -43.47
C ALA A 424 2.74 11.41 -42.55
N LEU A 425 3.17 10.14 -42.52
CA LEU A 425 4.36 9.70 -41.80
C LEU A 425 5.54 9.56 -42.77
N ASP A 426 6.74 10.01 -42.36
CA ASP A 426 7.98 9.52 -42.96
C ASP A 426 8.17 8.07 -42.52
N ALA A 427 7.66 7.14 -43.32
CA ALA A 427 7.56 5.74 -42.96
C ALA A 427 8.10 4.80 -44.04
N VAL A 428 8.75 3.73 -43.59
CA VAL A 428 9.18 2.59 -44.39
C VAL A 428 8.44 1.35 -43.90
N LEU A 429 7.96 0.51 -44.83
CA LEU A 429 7.37 -0.79 -44.53
C LEU A 429 8.28 -1.91 -45.02
N LEU A 430 8.68 -2.79 -44.11
CA LEU A 430 9.42 -4.02 -44.37
C LEU A 430 8.49 -5.22 -44.17
N ARG A 431 8.64 -6.26 -44.99
CA ARG A 431 7.81 -7.48 -44.89
C ARG A 431 8.69 -8.72 -44.91
N ASN A 432 8.53 -9.57 -43.91
CA ASN A 432 9.18 -10.87 -43.87
C ASN A 432 8.36 -11.92 -44.62
N GLN A 433 9.04 -12.87 -45.26
CA GLN A 433 8.39 -14.02 -45.90
C GLN A 433 7.97 -15.10 -44.90
N GLN A 434 8.64 -15.14 -43.74
CA GLN A 434 8.37 -16.07 -42.64
C GLN A 434 8.51 -15.33 -41.31
N LYS A 435 7.90 -15.86 -40.26
CA LYS A 435 7.98 -15.26 -38.93
C LYS A 435 9.40 -15.38 -38.36
N MET A 436 10.02 -14.25 -38.04
CA MET A 436 11.38 -14.16 -37.50
C MET A 436 11.43 -13.77 -36.02
N GLY A 437 10.41 -13.07 -35.53
CA GLY A 437 10.31 -12.58 -34.16
C GLY A 437 10.88 -11.17 -33.96
N SER A 438 10.45 -10.53 -32.86
CA SER A 438 10.78 -9.13 -32.55
C SER A 438 12.29 -8.86 -32.45
N ALA A 439 13.06 -9.77 -31.85
CA ALA A 439 14.51 -9.60 -31.70
C ALA A 439 15.24 -9.46 -33.05
N TYR A 440 14.91 -10.33 -34.01
CA TYR A 440 15.47 -10.26 -35.36
C TYR A 440 15.06 -8.98 -36.08
N ASN A 441 13.77 -8.63 -36.02
CA ASN A 441 13.23 -7.47 -36.73
C ASN A 441 13.84 -6.16 -36.23
N ILE A 442 13.99 -6.01 -34.92
CA ILE A 442 14.65 -4.84 -34.34
C ILE A 442 16.13 -4.81 -34.73
N TYR A 443 16.85 -5.93 -34.61
CA TYR A 443 18.25 -6.05 -35.03
C TYR A 443 18.44 -5.63 -36.50
N GLN A 444 17.63 -6.18 -37.41
CA GLN A 444 17.75 -5.98 -38.85
C GLN A 444 17.42 -4.53 -39.23
N ALA A 445 16.39 -3.93 -38.64
CA ALA A 445 16.06 -2.53 -38.87
C ALA A 445 17.16 -1.58 -38.38
N ILE A 446 17.72 -1.81 -37.18
CA ILE A 446 18.77 -0.95 -36.64
C ILE A 446 20.03 -1.00 -37.52
N THR A 447 20.51 -2.21 -37.79
CA THR A 447 21.77 -2.42 -38.52
C THR A 447 21.71 -2.03 -40.00
N THR A 448 20.51 -1.91 -40.57
CA THR A 448 20.32 -1.57 -41.99
C THR A 448 19.92 -0.11 -42.21
N TRP A 449 19.08 0.47 -41.34
CA TRP A 449 18.41 1.76 -41.60
C TRP A 449 18.80 2.88 -40.66
N CYS A 450 19.41 2.58 -39.52
CA CYS A 450 19.78 3.59 -38.54
C CYS A 450 21.21 4.10 -38.75
N ARG A 451 21.44 5.37 -38.40
CA ARG A 451 22.77 5.96 -38.23
C ARG A 451 23.17 5.85 -36.76
N PRO A 452 24.47 5.78 -36.42
CA PRO A 452 24.91 5.62 -35.03
C PRO A 452 24.31 6.63 -34.04
N ASP A 453 24.09 7.88 -34.48
CA ASP A 453 23.54 8.96 -33.64
C ASP A 453 22.01 8.96 -33.50
N ASP A 454 21.30 8.16 -34.29
CA ASP A 454 19.84 8.07 -34.21
C ASP A 454 19.41 7.53 -32.84
N ILE A 455 18.30 8.06 -32.33
CA ILE A 455 17.63 7.51 -31.16
C ILE A 455 16.59 6.51 -31.65
N VAL A 456 16.83 5.23 -31.39
CA VAL A 456 15.87 4.16 -31.64
C VAL A 456 14.77 4.23 -30.59
N VAL A 457 13.51 4.14 -31.01
CA VAL A 457 12.33 4.06 -30.15
C VAL A 457 11.59 2.76 -30.48
N CYS A 458 11.53 1.81 -29.54
CA CYS A 458 10.78 0.57 -29.76
C CYS A 458 9.31 0.76 -29.39
N LEU A 459 8.42 0.52 -30.34
CA LEU A 459 6.97 0.55 -30.15
C LEU A 459 6.36 -0.71 -30.75
N ASP A 460 5.66 -1.52 -29.94
CA ASP A 460 5.06 -2.75 -30.45
C ASP A 460 3.79 -2.40 -31.25
N GLY A 461 3.53 -3.11 -32.35
CA GLY A 461 2.46 -2.73 -33.29
C GLY A 461 1.03 -2.91 -32.78
N ASP A 462 0.83 -3.52 -31.61
CA ASP A 462 -0.44 -3.59 -30.88
C ASP A 462 -0.52 -2.65 -29.67
N ASP A 463 0.52 -1.84 -29.45
CA ASP A 463 0.62 -0.82 -28.40
C ASP A 463 0.55 0.61 -28.99
N GLN A 464 0.61 1.63 -28.13
CA GLN A 464 0.57 3.02 -28.57
C GLN A 464 1.36 3.98 -27.68
N LEU A 465 1.78 5.11 -28.25
CA LEU A 465 2.32 6.23 -27.48
C LEU A 465 1.21 6.88 -26.62
N ALA A 466 1.53 7.23 -25.38
CA ALA A 466 0.53 7.64 -24.40
C ALA A 466 0.04 9.09 -24.54
N CYS A 467 0.82 9.95 -25.18
CA CYS A 467 0.56 11.38 -25.35
C CYS A 467 1.12 11.92 -26.67
N HIS A 468 0.62 13.08 -27.11
CA HIS A 468 1.00 13.75 -28.37
C HIS A 468 2.43 14.31 -28.39
N ASN A 469 3.08 14.41 -27.24
CA ASN A 469 4.44 14.95 -27.09
C ASN A 469 5.44 13.90 -26.59
N ALA A 470 5.13 12.60 -26.73
CA ALA A 470 5.97 11.53 -26.22
C ALA A 470 7.37 11.54 -26.85
N LEU A 471 7.45 11.72 -28.18
CA LEU A 471 8.74 11.81 -28.89
C LEU A 471 9.55 13.05 -28.49
N SER A 472 8.87 14.18 -28.27
CA SER A 472 9.51 15.40 -27.74
C SER A 472 10.12 15.13 -26.37
N ILE A 473 9.36 14.56 -25.43
CA ILE A 473 9.85 14.22 -24.10
C ILE A 473 11.04 13.25 -24.18
N ILE A 474 11.00 12.25 -25.06
CA ILE A 474 12.15 11.34 -25.28
C ILE A 474 13.38 12.15 -25.69
N ASN A 475 13.30 13.00 -26.73
CA ASN A 475 14.43 13.82 -27.16
C ASN A 475 14.98 14.70 -26.02
N GLU A 476 14.07 15.33 -25.25
CA GLU A 476 14.44 16.16 -24.11
C GLU A 476 15.26 15.39 -23.06
N GLN A 477 14.90 14.14 -22.75
CA GLN A 477 15.67 13.31 -21.82
C GLN A 477 17.09 13.05 -22.33
N TYR A 478 17.25 12.80 -23.63
CA TYR A 478 18.56 12.55 -24.25
C TYR A 478 19.44 13.79 -24.27
N VAL A 479 18.89 14.96 -24.62
CA VAL A 479 19.61 16.23 -24.61
C VAL A 479 19.99 16.63 -23.19
N ARG A 480 19.02 16.55 -22.27
CA ARG A 480 19.20 16.98 -20.89
C ARG A 480 20.24 16.14 -20.16
N TYR A 481 20.13 14.81 -20.22
CA TYR A 481 20.99 13.93 -19.41
C TYR A 481 22.17 13.32 -20.17
N ASP A 482 22.37 13.69 -21.44
CA ASP A 482 23.39 13.09 -22.31
C ASP A 482 23.30 11.55 -22.26
N CYS A 483 22.05 11.08 -22.36
CA CYS A 483 21.63 9.70 -22.20
C CYS A 483 22.06 8.86 -23.42
N TRP A 484 22.46 7.61 -23.19
CA TRP A 484 22.72 6.65 -24.27
C TRP A 484 21.61 5.61 -24.38
N THR A 485 20.90 5.34 -23.29
CA THR A 485 19.77 4.40 -23.25
C THR A 485 18.77 4.81 -22.18
N MET A 486 17.50 4.79 -22.52
CA MET A 486 16.42 5.12 -21.59
C MET A 486 15.32 4.08 -21.66
N TYR A 487 14.81 3.72 -20.49
CA TYR A 487 13.60 2.93 -20.33
C TYR A 487 12.56 3.68 -19.50
N GLY A 488 11.28 3.38 -19.71
CA GLY A 488 10.18 4.12 -19.09
C GLY A 488 9.37 3.30 -18.09
N GLN A 489 8.50 3.99 -17.36
CA GLN A 489 7.26 3.41 -16.89
C GLN A 489 6.20 3.45 -18.00
N TYR A 490 5.28 2.50 -17.97
CA TYR A 490 4.16 2.40 -18.89
C TYR A 490 2.87 2.12 -18.11
N MET A 491 1.74 2.27 -18.78
CA MET A 491 0.43 2.00 -18.20
C MET A 491 -0.32 1.03 -19.08
N ASP A 492 -0.97 0.04 -18.48
CA ASP A 492 -1.80 -0.90 -19.24
C ASP A 492 -3.17 -0.32 -19.59
N ALA A 493 -3.99 -1.09 -20.32
CA ALA A 493 -5.31 -0.65 -20.77
C ALA A 493 -6.33 -0.49 -19.62
N ASP A 494 -6.01 -0.97 -18.41
CA ASP A 494 -6.85 -0.87 -17.22
C ASP A 494 -6.40 0.28 -16.30
N GLY A 495 -5.34 0.99 -16.66
CA GLY A 495 -4.79 2.11 -15.89
C GLY A 495 -3.75 1.70 -14.84
N CYS A 496 -3.30 0.44 -14.85
CA CYS A 496 -2.28 -0.04 -13.93
C CYS A 496 -0.88 0.29 -14.45
N LEU A 497 0.04 0.63 -13.53
CA LEU A 497 1.45 0.84 -13.86
C LEU A 497 2.17 -0.47 -14.18
N GLY A 498 3.10 -0.40 -15.13
CA GLY A 498 3.97 -1.50 -15.52
C GLY A 498 5.05 -1.87 -14.48
N VAL A 499 5.81 -2.92 -14.78
CA VAL A 499 6.83 -3.48 -13.87
C VAL A 499 8.13 -2.68 -13.83
N SER A 500 8.29 -1.69 -14.70
CA SER A 500 9.56 -0.98 -14.85
C SER A 500 9.92 -0.17 -13.60
N ALA A 501 11.20 -0.21 -13.21
CA ALA A 501 11.68 0.58 -12.08
C ALA A 501 13.12 1.08 -12.23
N PRO A 502 13.42 2.28 -11.71
CA PRO A 502 14.73 2.94 -11.81
C PRO A 502 15.77 2.28 -10.91
N TYR A 503 17.02 2.23 -11.34
CA TYR A 503 18.16 1.87 -10.49
C TYR A 503 18.63 3.05 -9.63
N ALA A 504 18.92 2.80 -8.35
CA ALA A 504 19.22 3.86 -7.38
C ALA A 504 20.72 4.20 -7.25
N SER A 505 21.63 3.30 -7.61
CA SER A 505 23.09 3.49 -7.58
C SER A 505 23.79 2.55 -8.55
N PRO A 506 25.10 2.75 -8.81
CA PRO A 506 25.94 1.73 -9.43
C PRO A 506 25.88 0.35 -8.74
N LYS A 507 25.67 0.30 -7.41
CA LYS A 507 25.54 -0.96 -6.66
C LYS A 507 24.20 -1.65 -6.95
N ASP A 508 23.10 -0.91 -6.93
CA ASP A 508 21.78 -1.43 -7.33
C ASP A 508 21.79 -1.85 -8.80
N PHE A 509 22.39 -1.03 -9.66
CA PHE A 509 22.58 -1.31 -11.09
C PHE A 509 23.41 -2.57 -11.37
N ALA A 510 24.32 -2.95 -10.47
CA ALA A 510 25.04 -4.22 -10.60
C ALA A 510 24.14 -5.46 -10.47
N THR A 511 22.89 -5.28 -10.01
CA THR A 511 21.86 -6.33 -9.98
C THR A 511 21.00 -6.38 -11.25
N LEU A 512 21.39 -5.67 -12.32
CA LEU A 512 20.62 -5.52 -13.57
C LEU A 512 19.97 -6.82 -14.09
N ARG A 513 20.70 -7.94 -14.08
CA ARG A 513 20.23 -9.25 -14.56
C ARG A 513 19.49 -10.09 -13.50
N GLN A 514 19.22 -9.55 -12.30
CA GLN A 514 18.55 -10.29 -11.23
C GLN A 514 17.03 -10.08 -11.21
N GLY A 515 16.49 -9.12 -11.99
CA GLY A 515 15.07 -8.83 -12.01
C GLY A 515 14.60 -8.15 -13.29
N TRP A 516 13.33 -8.36 -13.63
CA TRP A 516 12.70 -7.78 -14.82
C TRP A 516 12.23 -6.34 -14.53
N ARG A 517 13.17 -5.41 -14.38
CA ARG A 517 12.91 -3.99 -14.07
C ARG A 517 12.89 -3.09 -15.30
N VAL A 518 13.25 -3.62 -16.47
CA VAL A 518 13.52 -2.86 -17.67
C VAL A 518 12.55 -3.29 -18.76
N SER A 519 11.62 -2.41 -19.11
CA SER A 519 10.61 -2.67 -20.14
C SER A 519 10.21 -1.36 -20.85
N HIS A 520 8.96 -1.23 -21.30
CA HIS A 520 8.48 -0.14 -22.17
C HIS A 520 8.44 1.24 -21.48
N ILE A 521 8.61 2.35 -22.18
CA ILE A 521 9.15 2.46 -23.54
C ILE A 521 10.66 2.22 -23.53
N ARG A 522 11.19 1.55 -24.55
CA ARG A 522 12.63 1.29 -24.71
C ARG A 522 13.20 2.23 -25.76
N THR A 523 14.26 2.94 -25.42
CA THR A 523 14.95 3.82 -26.35
C THR A 523 16.47 3.74 -26.14
N PHE A 524 17.25 3.93 -27.21
CA PHE A 524 18.71 3.91 -27.12
C PHE A 524 19.36 4.52 -28.37
N ARG A 525 20.62 4.96 -28.24
CA ARG A 525 21.46 5.32 -29.39
C ARG A 525 21.66 4.09 -30.27
N ALA A 526 21.38 4.18 -31.56
CA ALA A 526 21.54 3.07 -32.50
C ALA A 526 22.99 2.56 -32.52
N GLY A 527 23.97 3.46 -32.43
CA GLY A 527 25.38 3.08 -32.38
C GLY A 527 25.72 2.21 -31.17
N LEU A 528 25.09 2.45 -30.01
CA LEU A 528 25.32 1.63 -28.82
C LEU A 528 24.87 0.18 -29.07
N PHE A 529 23.77 0.00 -29.81
CA PHE A 529 23.33 -1.31 -30.24
C PHE A 529 24.30 -1.93 -31.25
N MET A 530 24.78 -1.16 -32.22
CA MET A 530 25.77 -1.63 -33.19
C MET A 530 27.09 -2.05 -32.52
N ALA A 531 27.48 -1.38 -31.43
CA ALA A 531 28.68 -1.70 -30.64
C ALA A 531 28.59 -3.04 -29.91
N ILE A 532 27.42 -3.70 -29.86
CA ILE A 532 27.32 -5.10 -29.42
C ILE A 532 28.26 -5.98 -30.26
N ALA A 533 28.37 -5.71 -31.57
CA ALA A 533 29.21 -6.49 -32.49
C ALA A 533 30.70 -6.50 -32.10
N ASP A 534 31.18 -5.49 -31.37
CA ASP A 534 32.58 -5.43 -30.91
C ASP A 534 32.89 -6.49 -29.84
N GLN A 535 31.85 -6.98 -29.13
CA GLN A 535 31.97 -7.98 -28.06
C GLN A 535 31.25 -9.30 -28.38
N ASP A 536 30.25 -9.25 -29.27
CA ASP A 536 29.43 -10.37 -29.73
C ASP A 536 29.06 -10.18 -31.21
N PRO A 537 29.99 -10.48 -32.15
CA PRO A 537 29.84 -10.17 -33.58
C PRO A 537 28.60 -10.79 -34.24
N GLU A 538 28.14 -11.92 -33.71
CA GLU A 538 27.00 -12.68 -34.22
C GLU A 538 25.68 -12.33 -33.50
N TYR A 539 25.70 -11.39 -32.55
CA TYR A 539 24.55 -10.99 -31.73
C TYR A 539 23.88 -12.20 -31.05
N ASN A 540 24.69 -13.11 -30.50
CA ASN A 540 24.20 -14.26 -29.75
C ASN A 540 23.39 -13.86 -28.51
N CYS A 541 23.62 -12.66 -27.99
CA CYS A 541 22.83 -12.09 -26.91
C CYS A 541 21.33 -11.93 -27.23
N LEU A 542 20.95 -11.98 -28.51
CA LEU A 542 19.58 -11.91 -29.00
C LEU A 542 19.01 -13.28 -29.42
N LYS A 543 19.76 -14.36 -29.18
CA LYS A 543 19.41 -15.74 -29.57
C LYS A 543 19.26 -16.63 -28.34
N ASN A 544 18.50 -17.71 -28.47
CA ASN A 544 18.35 -18.76 -27.45
C ASN A 544 19.58 -19.70 -27.45
N SER A 545 19.57 -20.71 -26.58
CA SER A 545 20.64 -21.72 -26.49
C SER A 545 20.82 -22.58 -27.74
N GLU A 546 19.86 -22.57 -28.66
CA GLU A 546 19.87 -23.31 -29.92
C GLU A 546 20.34 -22.44 -31.11
N GLY A 547 20.66 -21.16 -30.85
CA GLY A 547 21.09 -20.21 -31.88
C GLY A 547 19.94 -19.57 -32.67
N GLU A 548 18.70 -19.76 -32.24
CA GLU A 548 17.52 -19.16 -32.86
C GLU A 548 17.20 -17.80 -32.22
N TRP A 549 16.63 -16.88 -33.00
CA TRP A 549 16.24 -15.56 -32.49
C TRP A 549 15.18 -15.64 -31.40
N LEU A 550 15.38 -14.86 -30.33
CA LEU A 550 14.47 -14.82 -29.20
C LEU A 550 13.07 -14.33 -29.61
N GLN A 551 12.07 -15.15 -29.30
CA GLN A 551 10.66 -14.87 -29.58
C GLN A 551 9.94 -14.13 -28.43
N SER A 552 10.60 -13.94 -27.29
CA SER A 552 10.08 -13.24 -26.11
C SER A 552 11.24 -12.84 -25.19
N ALA A 553 10.96 -12.02 -24.16
CA ALA A 553 11.98 -11.38 -23.31
C ALA A 553 12.98 -10.52 -24.12
N THR A 554 12.54 -10.03 -25.28
CA THR A 554 13.33 -9.18 -26.19
C THR A 554 13.71 -7.86 -25.54
N ASP A 555 12.87 -7.36 -24.63
CA ASP A 555 13.15 -6.15 -23.85
C ASP A 555 14.41 -6.28 -23.02
N THR A 556 14.56 -7.34 -22.24
CA THR A 556 15.76 -7.57 -21.43
C THR A 556 16.95 -8.00 -22.29
N ALA A 557 16.73 -8.80 -23.33
CA ALA A 557 17.78 -9.24 -24.24
C ALA A 557 18.49 -8.06 -24.95
N ILE A 558 17.71 -7.05 -25.35
CA ILE A 558 18.26 -5.82 -25.96
C ILE A 558 18.81 -4.91 -24.87
N MET A 559 18.04 -4.63 -23.81
CA MET A 559 18.40 -3.54 -22.90
C MET A 559 19.55 -3.89 -21.96
N PHE A 560 19.73 -5.15 -21.55
CA PHE A 560 20.82 -5.51 -20.63
C PHE A 560 22.21 -5.24 -21.24
N PRO A 561 22.57 -5.73 -22.44
CA PRO A 561 23.83 -5.36 -23.08
C PRO A 561 24.05 -3.85 -23.21
N LEU A 562 23.03 -3.11 -23.65
CA LEU A 562 23.11 -1.67 -23.85
C LEU A 562 23.39 -0.94 -22.54
N MET A 563 22.64 -1.28 -21.49
CA MET A 563 22.79 -0.68 -20.16
C MET A 563 24.14 -1.03 -19.54
N GLU A 564 24.64 -2.25 -19.73
CA GLU A 564 25.98 -2.66 -19.28
C GLU A 564 27.09 -1.88 -19.98
N MET A 565 27.00 -1.75 -21.31
CA MET A 565 27.97 -1.02 -22.12
C MET A 565 27.96 0.49 -21.79
N ALA A 566 26.77 1.09 -21.64
CA ALA A 566 26.61 2.51 -21.31
C ALA A 566 27.02 2.83 -19.87
N GLY A 567 26.73 1.92 -18.93
CA GLY A 567 26.94 2.11 -17.51
C GLY A 567 25.91 3.07 -16.86
N PHE A 568 25.78 2.95 -15.55
CA PHE A 568 24.74 3.61 -14.73
C PHE A 568 24.46 5.08 -15.08
N TYR A 569 25.48 5.92 -15.23
CA TYR A 569 25.30 7.38 -15.43
C TYR A 569 24.80 7.77 -16.83
N ARG A 570 24.77 6.84 -17.79
CA ARG A 570 24.28 7.05 -19.15
C ARG A 570 22.92 6.40 -19.39
N VAL A 571 22.32 5.82 -18.34
CA VAL A 571 21.07 5.07 -18.38
C VAL A 571 20.01 5.83 -17.60
N ILE A 572 18.94 6.23 -18.28
CA ILE A 572 17.87 7.04 -17.67
C ILE A 572 16.59 6.21 -17.52
N PHE A 573 15.94 6.36 -16.38
CA PHE A 573 14.57 5.88 -16.19
C PHE A 573 13.61 7.06 -16.29
N ASN A 574 12.64 6.99 -17.21
CA ASN A 574 11.61 7.98 -17.37
C ASN A 574 10.31 7.55 -16.65
N GLU A 575 9.88 8.36 -15.69
CA GLU A 575 8.69 8.12 -14.88
C GLU A 575 7.39 8.49 -15.59
N THR A 576 7.46 9.46 -16.52
CA THR A 576 6.31 9.95 -17.27
C THR A 576 5.73 8.82 -18.11
N ILE A 577 4.41 8.61 -18.06
CA ILE A 577 3.78 7.59 -18.90
C ILE A 577 3.82 8.06 -20.36
N LEU A 578 4.76 7.51 -21.13
CA LEU A 578 4.92 7.76 -22.57
C LEU A 578 4.41 6.60 -23.42
N TYR A 579 4.03 5.49 -22.78
CA TYR A 579 3.66 4.23 -23.43
C TYR A 579 2.40 3.64 -22.81
N ARG A 580 1.46 3.23 -23.67
CA ARG A 580 0.27 2.47 -23.27
C ARG A 580 0.42 1.04 -23.78
N TYR A 581 0.50 0.11 -22.84
CA TYR A 581 0.64 -1.31 -23.11
C TYR A 581 -0.73 -1.97 -23.24
N ASN A 582 -0.94 -2.72 -24.31
CA ASN A 582 -2.15 -3.41 -24.61
C ASN A 582 -2.14 -4.83 -24.01
N ASN A 583 -2.60 -4.91 -22.76
CA ASN A 583 -2.83 -6.19 -22.09
C ASN A 583 -4.12 -6.92 -22.57
N ARG A 584 -4.81 -6.43 -23.62
CA ARG A 584 -6.07 -6.99 -24.12
C ARG A 584 -5.92 -7.74 -25.44
N ASN A 585 -4.73 -7.78 -26.04
CA ASN A 585 -4.48 -8.58 -27.23
C ASN A 585 -4.28 -10.06 -26.84
N PRO A 586 -5.23 -10.97 -27.16
CA PRO A 586 -5.10 -12.39 -26.82
C PRO A 586 -3.95 -13.10 -27.57
N ALA A 587 -3.43 -12.50 -28.64
CA ALA A 587 -2.26 -13.00 -29.36
C ALA A 587 -0.91 -12.58 -28.74
N SER A 588 -0.90 -11.73 -27.71
CA SER A 588 0.33 -11.32 -27.04
C SER A 588 1.03 -12.51 -26.36
N HIS A 589 2.35 -12.61 -26.51
CA HIS A 589 3.18 -13.68 -25.96
C HIS A 589 3.00 -13.88 -24.44
N HIS A 590 2.62 -12.82 -23.72
CA HIS A 590 2.32 -12.87 -22.28
C HIS A 590 1.17 -13.83 -21.95
N PHE A 591 0.14 -13.87 -22.80
CA PHE A 591 -1.04 -14.73 -22.62
C PHE A 591 -0.87 -16.10 -23.27
N VAL A 592 -0.09 -16.17 -24.37
CA VAL A 592 0.06 -17.39 -25.16
C VAL A 592 1.07 -18.38 -24.54
N ASN A 593 2.21 -17.91 -23.99
CA ASN A 593 3.24 -18.82 -23.46
C ASN A 593 4.15 -18.18 -22.40
N ARG A 594 3.59 -17.82 -21.24
CA ARG A 594 4.34 -17.27 -20.10
C ARG A 594 5.54 -18.14 -19.65
N PRO A 595 5.47 -19.48 -19.60
CA PRO A 595 6.62 -20.31 -19.24
C PRO A 595 7.80 -20.17 -20.21
N ALA A 596 7.55 -20.07 -21.52
CA ALA A 596 8.62 -19.84 -22.49
C ALA A 596 9.27 -18.45 -22.32
N GLN A 597 8.46 -17.43 -22.02
CA GLN A 597 8.97 -16.09 -21.71
C GLN A 597 9.89 -16.09 -20.48
N LEU A 598 9.54 -16.82 -19.42
CA LEU A 598 10.38 -16.94 -18.23
C LEU A 598 11.69 -17.68 -18.52
N ARG A 599 11.65 -18.77 -19.30
CA ARG A 599 12.88 -19.48 -19.71
C ARG A 599 13.80 -18.61 -20.56
N ASN A 600 13.25 -17.83 -21.48
CA ASN A 600 14.03 -16.89 -22.28
C ASN A 600 14.63 -15.78 -21.40
N PHE A 601 13.88 -15.28 -20.41
CA PHE A 601 14.42 -14.34 -19.44
C PHE A 601 15.56 -14.95 -18.60
N GLU A 602 15.40 -16.16 -18.07
CA GLU A 602 16.45 -16.88 -17.33
C GLU A 602 17.70 -17.10 -18.20
N TRP A 603 17.51 -17.49 -19.46
CA TRP A 603 18.59 -17.59 -20.44
C TRP A 603 19.31 -16.25 -20.59
N VAL A 604 18.59 -15.16 -20.84
CA VAL A 604 19.17 -13.81 -20.95
C VAL A 604 19.94 -13.44 -19.69
N CYS A 605 19.40 -13.71 -18.50
CA CYS A 605 20.06 -13.42 -17.23
C CYS A 605 21.34 -14.24 -17.00
N SER A 606 21.43 -15.45 -17.58
CA SER A 606 22.59 -16.33 -17.47
C SER A 606 23.78 -15.93 -18.36
N MET A 607 23.53 -15.10 -19.38
CA MET A 607 24.58 -14.69 -20.32
C MET A 607 25.62 -13.79 -19.66
N ARG A 608 26.85 -13.85 -20.19
CA ARG A 608 27.96 -13.01 -19.72
C ARG A 608 27.62 -11.51 -19.92
N PRO A 609 27.77 -10.67 -18.89
CA PRO A 609 27.63 -9.22 -19.02
C PRO A 609 28.62 -8.60 -20.01
N PHE A 610 28.20 -7.56 -20.71
CA PHE A 610 29.04 -6.78 -21.62
C PHE A 610 29.95 -5.83 -20.83
N ALA A 611 31.16 -5.60 -21.35
CA ALA A 611 32.08 -4.61 -20.81
C ALA A 611 31.65 -3.19 -21.20
N ARG A 612 31.93 -2.21 -20.32
CA ARG A 612 31.67 -0.79 -20.60
C ARG A 612 32.46 -0.30 -21.81
N VAL A 613 31.82 0.54 -22.62
CA VAL A 613 32.43 1.18 -23.80
C VAL A 613 32.69 2.67 -23.55
N ALA A 614 33.70 3.22 -24.21
CA ALA A 614 34.09 4.63 -24.04
C ALA A 614 33.17 5.61 -24.79
N GLY A 615 32.51 5.13 -25.85
CA GLY A 615 31.55 5.86 -26.67
C GLY A 615 30.56 4.88 -27.29
N TYR A 616 29.45 5.38 -27.82
CA TYR A 616 28.42 4.53 -28.45
C TYR A 616 28.66 4.30 -29.95
N TYR A 617 29.86 4.55 -30.48
CA TYR A 617 30.16 4.23 -31.88
C TYR A 617 30.86 2.86 -31.96
N PRO A 618 30.48 1.98 -32.90
CA PRO A 618 31.19 0.72 -33.10
C PRO A 618 32.60 0.97 -33.61
N SER A 619 33.54 0.09 -33.23
CA SER A 619 34.96 0.21 -33.58
C SER A 619 35.24 0.27 -35.08
N THR A 620 34.39 -0.39 -35.88
CA THR A 620 34.48 -0.44 -37.35
C THR A 620 34.18 0.89 -38.05
N ILE A 621 33.44 1.80 -37.40
CA ILE A 621 33.11 3.13 -37.96
C ILE A 621 34.19 4.15 -37.58
N LEU A 622 34.89 3.96 -36.46
CA LEU A 622 35.95 4.86 -36.00
C LEU A 622 37.19 4.85 -36.92
N THR A 623 37.38 3.81 -37.73
CA THR A 623 38.46 3.72 -38.72
C THR A 623 38.23 4.53 -39.99
N ASP A 624 37.00 4.94 -40.30
CA ASP A 624 36.68 5.74 -41.50
C ASP A 624 36.54 7.25 -41.22
N VAL A 625 36.61 7.66 -39.95
CA VAL A 625 36.40 9.06 -39.50
C VAL A 625 37.70 9.71 -38.98
N LEU A 626 38.76 8.93 -38.75
CA LEU A 626 40.14 9.41 -38.51
C LEU A 626 40.96 9.33 -39.79
#